data_AF-A0A9C9PKL8-F1
#
_entry.id   AF-A0A9C9PKL8-F1
#
_cell.length_a   1.000
_cell.length_b   1.000
_cell.length_c   1.000
_cell.angle_alpha   90.00
_cell.angle_beta   90.00
_cell.angle_gamma   90.00
#
_symmetry.space_group_name_H-M   'P 1'
#
loop_
_entity.id
_entity.type
_entity.pdbx_description
1 polymer ?
#
loop_
_entity_poly.entity_id
_entity_poly.type
_entity_poly.pdbx_seq_one_letter_code
_entity_poly.pdbx_strand_id
1 'polypeptide(L)'
;MKDKYFKKVGNRNWVFKTEVKGAEYTLKLHSDTKIVRHVKVRDTKHIFDGDTIYWVKRGQKDPTISTRVQKLLKLQNGKCKWCNLEFRYEDIMEVDHIKPRKEGGKDVYKNLQLLHGHCHDTKTLKDIRKAEKAILNISEWDRVK
;
A
#
# COMPACT_ATOMS: atom_id res chain seq x y z
N MET A 1 -31.18 -24.64 25.73
CA MET A 1 -29.79 -24.28 25.32
C MET A 1 -29.70 -23.99 23.81
N LYS A 2 -30.28 -24.86 22.96
CA LYS A 2 -30.34 -24.70 21.50
C LYS A 2 -30.94 -23.37 21.04
N ASP A 3 -32.08 -22.96 21.59
CA ASP A 3 -32.79 -21.75 21.13
C ASP A 3 -32.07 -20.45 21.47
N LYS A 4 -31.06 -20.48 22.35
CA LYS A 4 -30.23 -19.32 22.67
C LYS A 4 -29.26 -18.99 21.54
N TYR A 5 -28.61 -20.02 20.98
CA TYR A 5 -27.49 -19.86 20.02
C TYR A 5 -27.86 -20.20 18.58
N PHE A 6 -28.87 -21.03 18.35
CA PHE A 6 -29.26 -21.47 17.01
C PHE A 6 -30.60 -20.84 16.63
N LYS A 7 -30.57 -19.96 15.63
CA LYS A 7 -31.72 -19.20 15.16
C LYS A 7 -32.04 -19.53 13.70
N LYS A 8 -33.27 -19.22 13.29
CA LYS A 8 -33.67 -19.19 11.88
C LYS A 8 -33.32 -17.81 11.31
N VAL A 9 -32.62 -17.76 10.19
CA VAL A 9 -32.23 -16.52 9.50
C VAL A 9 -32.58 -16.66 8.01
N GLY A 10 -33.59 -15.92 7.57
CA GLY A 10 -34.19 -16.09 6.24
C GLY A 10 -34.68 -17.53 6.03
N ASN A 11 -34.22 -18.18 4.96
CA ASN A 11 -34.55 -19.58 4.66
C ASN A 11 -33.65 -20.60 5.39
N ARG A 12 -32.67 -20.16 6.19
CA ARG A 12 -31.73 -21.04 6.89
C ARG A 12 -32.20 -21.33 8.32
N ASN A 13 -32.21 -22.61 8.69
CA ASN A 13 -32.40 -23.06 10.07
C ASN A 13 -31.04 -23.36 10.72
N TRP A 14 -31.00 -23.40 12.05
CA TRP A 14 -29.80 -23.76 12.83
C TRP A 14 -28.58 -22.87 12.55
N VAL A 15 -28.82 -21.58 12.33
CA VAL A 15 -27.75 -20.60 12.14
C VAL A 15 -27.22 -20.20 13.52
N PHE A 16 -25.94 -20.42 13.75
CA PHE A 16 -25.28 -19.96 14.97
C PHE A 16 -25.23 -18.42 14.99
N LYS A 17 -25.83 -17.83 16.02
CA LYS A 17 -25.91 -16.38 16.24
C LYS A 17 -25.58 -16.07 17.70
N THR A 18 -24.72 -15.09 17.93
CA THR A 18 -24.34 -14.64 19.26
C THR A 18 -24.24 -13.12 19.30
N GLU A 19 -24.41 -12.55 20.49
CA GLU A 19 -24.21 -11.12 20.73
C GLU A 19 -23.00 -10.93 21.65
N VAL A 20 -22.08 -10.05 21.26
CA VAL A 20 -20.91 -9.69 22.06
C VAL A 20 -20.79 -8.17 22.06
N LYS A 21 -20.83 -7.55 23.25
CA LYS A 21 -20.75 -6.09 23.44
C LYS A 21 -21.76 -5.29 22.59
N GLY A 22 -23.00 -5.76 22.49
CA GLY A 22 -24.06 -5.11 21.70
C GLY A 22 -23.95 -5.30 20.18
N ALA A 23 -22.97 -6.06 19.70
CA ALA A 23 -22.82 -6.41 18.29
C ALA A 23 -23.24 -7.87 18.04
N GLU A 24 -24.09 -8.08 17.04
CA GLU A 24 -24.51 -9.41 16.62
C GLU A 24 -23.51 -10.04 15.65
N TYR A 25 -23.13 -11.29 15.93
CA TYR A 25 -22.26 -12.11 15.12
C TYR A 25 -23.01 -13.35 14.65
N THR A 26 -22.86 -13.68 13.37
CA THR A 26 -23.47 -14.84 12.75
C THR A 26 -22.41 -15.65 12.03
N LEU A 27 -22.43 -16.97 12.19
CA LEU A 27 -21.51 -17.85 11.48
C LEU A 27 -21.79 -17.77 9.96
N LYS A 28 -20.77 -17.40 9.19
CA LYS A 28 -20.85 -17.32 7.73
C LYS A 28 -20.68 -18.70 7.11
N LEU A 29 -21.46 -18.99 6.07
CA LEU A 29 -21.22 -20.13 5.18
C LEU A 29 -20.18 -19.77 4.13
N HIS A 30 -19.58 -20.79 3.51
CA HIS A 30 -18.71 -20.57 2.35
C HIS A 30 -19.41 -19.79 1.24
N SER A 31 -20.72 -20.04 1.01
CA SER A 31 -21.54 -19.31 0.03
C SER A 31 -21.75 -17.83 0.35
N ASP A 32 -21.56 -17.42 1.61
CA ASP A 32 -21.65 -16.01 2.02
C ASP A 32 -20.39 -15.23 1.58
N THR A 33 -19.33 -15.92 1.17
CA THR A 33 -18.11 -15.32 0.62
C THR A 33 -18.29 -14.98 -0.85
N LYS A 34 -18.19 -13.69 -1.19
CA LYS A 34 -18.29 -13.23 -2.58
C LYS A 34 -17.18 -13.85 -3.42
N ILE A 35 -17.55 -14.40 -4.57
CA ILE A 35 -16.58 -14.87 -5.57
C ILE A 35 -15.99 -13.65 -6.27
N VAL A 36 -14.72 -13.35 -5.98
CA VAL A 36 -13.95 -12.33 -6.70
C VAL A 36 -13.17 -13.01 -7.82
N ARG A 37 -13.45 -12.63 -9.07
CA ARG A 37 -12.75 -13.18 -10.24
C ARG A 37 -11.46 -12.42 -10.49
N HIS A 38 -10.35 -13.14 -10.60
CA HIS A 38 -9.05 -12.58 -10.94
C HIS A 38 -8.68 -12.89 -12.39
N VAL A 39 -7.95 -11.97 -13.03
CA VAL A 39 -7.45 -12.17 -14.39
C VAL A 39 -6.30 -13.19 -14.34
N LYS A 40 -6.37 -14.27 -15.12
CA LYS A 40 -5.29 -15.26 -15.20
C LYS A 40 -3.97 -14.64 -15.69
N VAL A 41 -2.84 -15.24 -15.34
CA VAL A 41 -1.56 -14.92 -15.99
C VAL A 41 -1.65 -15.38 -17.45
N ARG A 42 -1.11 -14.60 -18.40
CA ARG A 42 -1.06 -15.00 -19.80
C ARG A 42 -0.21 -16.27 -19.94
N ASP A 43 -0.62 -17.18 -20.82
CA ASP A 43 -0.13 -18.56 -20.83
C ASP A 43 1.39 -18.69 -20.90
N THR A 44 2.03 -18.00 -21.83
CA THR A 44 3.49 -18.02 -22.02
C THR A 44 4.26 -17.12 -21.04
N LYS A 45 3.57 -16.51 -20.06
CA LYS A 45 4.18 -15.58 -19.10
C LYS A 45 4.61 -16.30 -17.85
N HIS A 46 5.89 -16.16 -17.55
CA HIS A 46 6.51 -16.62 -16.32
C HIS A 46 7.13 -15.43 -15.58
N ILE A 47 7.18 -15.47 -14.26
CA ILE A 47 7.67 -14.35 -13.43
C ILE A 47 9.12 -13.95 -13.76
N PHE A 48 9.92 -14.88 -14.26
CA PHE A 48 11.31 -14.66 -14.68
C PHE A 48 11.49 -14.55 -16.20
N ASP A 49 10.42 -14.28 -16.96
CA ASP A 49 10.48 -14.17 -18.43
C ASP A 49 11.10 -12.85 -18.94
N GLY A 50 11.45 -11.93 -18.03
CA GLY A 50 12.01 -10.63 -18.36
C GLY A 50 11.01 -9.64 -18.96
N ASP A 51 9.72 -9.97 -19.06
CA ASP A 51 8.69 -9.03 -19.53
C ASP A 51 8.26 -8.07 -18.42
N THR A 52 9.17 -7.17 -18.06
CA THR A 52 8.96 -6.14 -17.04
C THR A 52 7.70 -5.32 -17.33
N ILE A 53 7.41 -5.03 -18.60
CA ILE A 53 6.25 -4.22 -19.01
C ILE A 53 4.94 -4.93 -18.64
N TYR A 54 4.83 -6.23 -18.92
CA TYR A 54 3.66 -7.02 -18.54
C TYR A 54 3.49 -7.05 -17.03
N TRP A 55 4.56 -7.32 -16.28
CA TRP A 55 4.51 -7.44 -14.82
C TRP A 55 4.24 -6.11 -14.11
N VAL A 56 4.79 -4.99 -14.59
CA VAL A 56 4.46 -3.63 -14.12
C VAL A 56 2.98 -3.31 -14.34
N LYS A 57 2.46 -3.53 -15.55
CA LYS A 57 1.05 -3.27 -15.88
C LYS A 57 0.11 -4.16 -15.09
N ARG A 58 0.51 -5.40 -14.80
CA ARG A 58 -0.23 -6.34 -13.97
C ARG A 58 -0.22 -5.90 -12.50
N GLY A 59 0.94 -5.48 -11.98
CA GLY A 59 1.10 -4.90 -10.65
C GLY A 59 0.19 -3.71 -10.40
N GLN A 60 0.00 -2.84 -11.40
CA GLN A 60 -0.94 -1.71 -11.32
C GLN A 60 -2.41 -2.12 -11.07
N LYS A 61 -2.76 -3.39 -11.27
CA LYS A 61 -4.10 -3.97 -11.06
C LYS A 61 -4.09 -5.09 -10.03
N ASP A 62 -2.98 -5.28 -9.32
CA ASP A 62 -2.82 -6.38 -8.38
C ASP A 62 -3.64 -6.08 -7.11
N PRO A 63 -4.62 -6.94 -6.76
CA PRO A 63 -5.43 -6.75 -5.57
C PRO A 63 -4.67 -6.99 -4.26
N THR A 64 -3.48 -7.59 -4.31
CA THR A 64 -2.65 -7.86 -3.12
C THR A 64 -1.91 -6.62 -2.62
N ILE A 65 -1.72 -5.61 -3.49
CA ILE A 65 -1.08 -4.34 -3.12
C ILE A 65 -2.12 -3.26 -2.85
N SER A 66 -1.80 -2.33 -1.95
CA SER A 66 -2.74 -1.28 -1.56
C SER A 66 -3.17 -0.39 -2.73
N THR A 67 -4.40 0.12 -2.69
CA THR A 67 -4.92 1.08 -3.68
C THR A 67 -4.06 2.33 -3.82
N ARG A 68 -3.38 2.74 -2.73
CA ARG A 68 -2.41 3.83 -2.72
C ARG A 68 -1.20 3.51 -3.60
N VAL A 69 -0.62 2.32 -3.46
CA VAL A 69 0.51 1.86 -4.29
C VAL A 69 0.08 1.72 -5.75
N GLN A 70 -1.06 1.08 -6.04
CA GLN A 70 -1.57 0.94 -7.41
C GLN A 70 -1.71 2.31 -8.11
N LYS A 71 -2.27 3.30 -7.40
CA LYS A 71 -2.46 4.65 -7.94
C LYS A 71 -1.13 5.36 -8.20
N LEU A 72 -0.17 5.25 -7.29
CA LEU A 72 1.17 5.83 -7.49
C LEU A 72 1.92 5.14 -8.62
N LEU A 73 1.85 3.81 -8.70
CA LEU A 73 2.46 3.03 -9.78
C LEU A 73 1.91 3.45 -11.15
N LYS A 74 0.60 3.75 -11.23
CA LYS A 74 -0.03 4.32 -12.44
C LYS A 74 0.44 5.76 -12.71
N LEU A 75 0.42 6.63 -11.72
CA LEU A 75 0.84 8.05 -11.86
C LEU A 75 2.31 8.20 -12.23
N GLN A 76 3.15 7.24 -11.86
CA GLN A 76 4.59 7.25 -12.09
C GLN A 76 5.01 6.38 -13.28
N ASN A 77 4.06 5.88 -14.07
CA ASN A 77 4.32 4.98 -15.20
C ASN A 77 5.20 3.77 -14.82
N GLY A 78 5.01 3.24 -13.61
CA GLY A 78 5.75 2.09 -13.12
C GLY A 78 7.20 2.38 -12.71
N LYS A 79 7.60 3.65 -12.58
CA LYS A 79 8.98 4.04 -12.28
C LYS A 79 9.15 4.58 -10.88
N CYS A 80 10.26 4.24 -10.24
CA CYS A 80 10.70 4.84 -8.99
C CYS A 80 11.02 6.32 -9.20
N LYS A 81 10.50 7.21 -8.36
CA LYS A 81 10.75 8.66 -8.50
C LYS A 81 12.17 9.10 -8.13
N TRP A 82 12.93 8.24 -7.46
CA TRP A 82 14.32 8.53 -7.06
C TRP A 82 15.34 8.13 -8.13
N CYS A 83 15.36 6.86 -8.54
CA CYS A 83 16.33 6.35 -9.50
C CYS A 83 15.81 6.30 -10.95
N ASN A 84 14.52 6.58 -11.18
CA ASN A 84 13.86 6.56 -12.49
C ASN A 84 13.85 5.20 -13.21
N LEU A 85 14.22 4.13 -12.52
CA LEU A 85 14.11 2.75 -13.01
C LEU A 85 12.69 2.21 -12.79
N GLU A 86 12.31 1.24 -13.62
CA GLU A 86 11.03 0.53 -13.51
C GLU A 86 11.04 -0.42 -12.31
N PHE A 87 9.91 -0.51 -11.62
CA PHE A 87 9.69 -1.50 -10.59
C PHE A 87 9.55 -2.89 -11.20
N ARG A 88 10.24 -3.87 -10.63
CA ARG A 88 10.08 -5.29 -10.90
C ARG A 88 9.15 -5.91 -9.89
N TYR A 89 8.67 -7.12 -10.19
CA TYR A 89 7.76 -7.84 -9.31
C TYR A 89 8.39 -8.14 -7.92
N GLU A 90 9.71 -8.35 -7.87
CA GLU A 90 10.45 -8.65 -6.65
C GLU A 90 10.83 -7.39 -5.85
N ASP A 91 10.63 -6.20 -6.43
CA ASP A 91 11.06 -4.97 -5.78
C ASP A 91 10.16 -4.63 -4.58
N ILE A 92 10.81 -4.26 -3.49
CA ILE A 92 10.13 -3.67 -2.34
C ILE A 92 9.70 -2.25 -2.72
N MET A 93 8.40 -2.04 -2.79
CA MET A 93 7.77 -0.75 -3.11
C MET A 93 7.32 -0.04 -1.83
N GLU A 94 7.86 1.16 -1.60
CA GLU A 94 7.54 1.96 -0.42
C GLU A 94 6.97 3.33 -0.82
N VAL A 95 5.97 3.78 -0.05
CA VAL A 95 5.37 5.10 -0.24
C VAL A 95 6.07 6.10 0.66
N ASP A 96 6.61 7.14 0.04
CA ASP A 96 7.36 8.22 0.68
C ASP A 96 6.69 9.58 0.45
N HIS A 97 6.93 10.52 1.36
CA HIS A 97 6.55 11.92 1.20
C HIS A 97 7.69 12.72 0.54
N ILE A 98 7.40 13.39 -0.58
CA ILE A 98 8.36 14.25 -1.30
C ILE A 98 8.90 15.33 -0.36
N LYS A 99 7.99 16.07 0.29
CA LYS A 99 8.29 16.91 1.44
C LYS A 99 7.98 16.09 2.70
N PRO A 100 8.96 15.84 3.59
CA PRO A 100 8.73 15.08 4.82
C PRO A 100 7.62 15.69 5.68
N ARG A 101 6.84 14.85 6.38
CA ARG A 101 5.78 15.32 7.29
C ARG A 101 6.32 16.23 8.39
N LYS A 102 7.52 15.95 8.92
CA LYS A 102 8.19 16.77 9.94
C LYS A 102 8.48 18.20 9.48
N GLU A 103 8.62 18.42 8.17
CA GLU A 103 8.82 19.74 7.58
C GLU A 103 7.51 20.40 7.12
N GLY A 104 6.35 19.84 7.50
CA GLY A 104 5.03 20.32 7.07
C GLY A 104 4.54 19.74 5.74
N GLY A 105 5.08 18.59 5.31
CA GLY A 105 4.58 17.85 4.17
C GLY A 105 3.17 17.29 4.40
N LYS A 106 2.26 17.53 3.46
CA LYS A 106 0.87 17.04 3.54
C LYS A 106 0.73 15.61 3.03
N ASP A 107 -0.22 14.85 3.57
CA ASP A 107 -0.55 13.48 3.11
C ASP A 107 -1.49 13.49 1.90
N VAL A 108 -1.02 14.03 0.78
CA VAL A 108 -1.79 14.17 -0.46
C VAL A 108 -1.02 13.57 -1.62
N TYR A 109 -1.71 13.01 -2.62
CA TYR A 109 -1.04 12.35 -3.77
C TYR A 109 -0.02 13.24 -4.50
N LYS A 110 -0.20 14.58 -4.49
CA LYS A 110 0.78 15.52 -5.05
C LYS A 110 2.12 15.54 -4.28
N ASN A 111 2.12 15.11 -3.03
CA ASN A 111 3.29 15.03 -2.14
C ASN A 111 3.69 13.57 -1.84
N LEU A 112 3.03 12.58 -2.45
CA LEU A 112 3.39 11.17 -2.29
C LEU A 112 4.15 10.69 -3.51
N GLN A 113 5.15 9.84 -3.29
CA GLN A 113 5.89 9.15 -4.33
C GLN A 113 6.12 7.70 -3.93
N LEU A 114 6.21 6.82 -4.93
CA LEU A 114 6.57 5.43 -4.78
C LEU A 114 8.05 5.25 -5.12
N LEU A 115 8.80 4.62 -4.22
CA LEU A 115 10.23 4.38 -4.31
C LEU A 115 10.55 2.90 -4.13
N HIS A 116 11.71 2.45 -4.63
CA HIS A 116 12.31 1.20 -4.17
C HIS A 116 12.70 1.34 -2.69
N GLY A 117 12.69 0.26 -1.91
CA GLY A 117 13.14 0.29 -0.50
C GLY A 117 14.51 0.95 -0.33
N HIS A 118 15.53 0.48 -1.06
CA HIS A 118 16.88 1.07 -1.01
C HIS A 118 16.93 2.56 -1.45
N CYS A 119 16.04 2.96 -2.36
CA CYS A 119 15.93 4.35 -2.79
C CYS A 119 15.32 5.22 -1.68
N HIS A 120 14.36 4.69 -0.94
CA HIS A 120 13.74 5.36 0.19
C HIS A 120 14.73 5.57 1.34
N ASP A 121 15.56 4.57 1.65
CA ASP A 121 16.65 4.71 2.63
C ASP A 121 17.62 5.82 2.21
N THR A 122 18.06 5.79 0.94
CA THR A 122 18.98 6.79 0.40
C THR A 122 18.39 8.20 0.44
N LYS A 123 17.11 8.36 0.10
CA LYS A 123 16.41 9.64 0.19
C LYS A 123 16.34 10.12 1.63
N THR A 124 15.93 9.26 2.55
CA THR A 124 15.78 9.60 3.98
C THR A 124 17.09 10.11 4.56
N LEU A 125 18.21 9.46 4.26
CA LEU A 125 19.55 9.93 4.66
C LEU A 125 19.88 11.32 4.09
N LYS A 126 19.52 11.59 2.83
CA LYS A 126 19.72 12.93 2.24
C LYS A 126 18.83 14.00 2.89
N ASP A 127 17.59 13.66 3.21
CA ASP A 127 16.67 14.58 3.90
C ASP A 127 17.19 14.93 5.31
N ILE A 128 17.68 13.94 6.07
CA ILE A 128 18.29 14.15 7.39
C ILE A 128 19.49 15.10 7.28
N ARG A 129 20.44 14.84 6.37
CA ARG A 129 21.63 15.69 6.19
C ARG A 129 21.26 17.13 5.81
N LYS A 130 20.20 17.30 5.01
CA LYS A 130 19.70 18.63 4.62
C LYS A 130 19.13 19.38 5.83
N ALA A 131 18.37 18.70 6.68
CA ALA A 131 17.83 19.27 7.91
C ALA A 131 18.95 19.65 8.90
N GLU A 132 19.94 18.78 9.11
CA GLU A 132 21.11 19.07 9.95
C GLU A 132 21.88 20.30 9.47
N LYS A 133 22.15 20.39 8.16
CA LYS A 133 22.82 21.56 7.58
C LYS A 133 22.00 22.85 7.75
N ALA A 134 20.67 22.78 7.62
CA ALA A 134 19.82 23.93 7.84
C ALA A 134 19.88 24.43 9.30
N ILE A 135 19.90 23.50 10.27
CA ILE A 135 20.05 23.81 11.70
C ILE A 135 21.39 24.50 11.97
N LEU A 136 22.49 23.96 11.42
CA LEU A 136 23.82 24.56 11.55
C LEU A 136 23.84 25.99 11.01
N ASN A 137 23.32 26.20 9.80
CA ASN A 137 23.28 27.53 9.17
C ASN A 137 22.48 28.55 9.99
N ILE A 138 21.35 28.14 10.60
CA ILE A 138 20.57 29.02 11.49
C ILE A 138 21.39 29.39 12.71
N SER A 139 22.05 28.40 13.33
CA SER A 139 22.89 28.64 14.50
C SER A 139 24.08 29.56 14.23
N GLU A 140 24.62 29.54 13.01
CA GLU A 140 25.68 30.47 12.58
C GLU A 140 25.15 31.90 12.41
N TRP A 141 23.97 32.07 11.81
CA TRP A 141 23.33 33.38 11.63
C TRP A 141 22.97 34.05 12.96
N ASP A 142 22.51 33.27 13.94
CA ASP A 142 22.15 33.76 15.27
C ASP A 142 23.37 34.20 16.10
N ARG A 143 24.59 33.77 15.74
CA ARG A 143 25.85 34.19 16.40
C ARG A 143 26.40 35.51 15.88
N VAL A 144 25.93 35.97 14.73
CA VAL A 144 26.41 37.19 14.05
C VAL A 144 25.42 38.37 14.23
N LYS A 145 24.26 38.13 14.85
CA LYS A 145 23.34 39.16 15.35
C LYS A 145 23.64 39.48 16.81
#